data_AF-A0A3D1WH91-F1
#
_entry.id   AF-A0A3D1WH91-F1
#
_cell.length_a   1.000
_cell.length_b   1.000
_cell.length_c   1.000
_cell.angle_alpha   90.00
_cell.angle_beta   90.00
_cell.angle_gamma   90.00
#
_symmetry.space_group_name_H-M   'P 1'
#
loop_
_entity.id
_entity.type
_entity.pdbx_description
1 polymer ?
#
loop_
_entity_poly.entity_id
_entity_poly.type
_entity_poly.pdbx_seq_one_letter_code
_entity_poly.pdbx_strand_id
1 'polypeptide(L)'
;MYSFFDKITIKITYFLTKSVKKINMQKFSRIFQVLFRWLLTFTVAFVWARYFIRSLWQATLIATAVSVVFNLIFRLVFNKKSSVSSLKKQERENAENAFLSLSMDVKAMDFFATLASKTGKAEKKKNCIVIEHEPGEKTVLIPFLSHKNLSCDEIAAYVVLARKYKAKKIVIVCETADKECFSFAKNFDEKFVILNQYEAYEKLYKAQDCFPPITIKYKKEKALAFKELAMFSLNKSRAKGYFISALVLVVSSVFVRTTIYYCVVASLLLIMAAISLCNPFAKNAKCDKVL
;
A
#
# COMPACT_ATOMS: atom_id res chain seq x y z
N MET A 1 1.39 -28.21 36.86
CA MET A 1 2.19 -28.19 35.60
C MET A 1 1.35 -28.36 34.32
N TYR A 2 0.29 -29.18 34.33
CA TYR A 2 -0.55 -29.45 33.14
C TYR A 2 -1.32 -28.23 32.56
N SER A 3 -1.74 -27.26 33.38
CA SER A 3 -2.51 -26.09 32.91
C SER A 3 -1.72 -25.08 32.05
N PHE A 4 -0.39 -25.06 32.16
CA PHE A 4 0.45 -24.11 31.43
C PHE A 4 0.74 -24.57 30.00
N PHE A 5 1.01 -25.87 29.83
CA PHE A 5 1.21 -26.48 28.51
C PHE A 5 -0.05 -26.41 27.65
N ASP A 6 -1.23 -26.61 28.24
CA ASP A 6 -2.49 -26.60 27.51
C ASP A 6 -2.85 -25.20 26.95
N LYS A 7 -2.57 -24.15 27.74
CA LYS A 7 -2.71 -22.74 27.30
C LYS A 7 -1.75 -22.38 26.16
N ILE A 8 -0.55 -22.95 26.14
CA ILE A 8 0.44 -22.72 25.07
C ILE A 8 -0.02 -23.43 23.79
N THR A 9 -0.46 -24.68 23.88
CA THR A 9 -0.93 -25.47 22.73
C THR A 9 -2.15 -24.82 22.08
N ILE A 10 -3.13 -24.36 22.85
CA ILE A 10 -4.30 -23.65 22.31
C ILE A 10 -3.89 -22.33 21.63
N LYS A 11 -2.93 -21.60 22.20
CA LYS A 11 -2.44 -20.33 21.63
C LYS A 11 -1.66 -20.54 20.33
N ILE A 12 -0.89 -21.62 20.22
CA ILE A 12 -0.16 -22.02 19.01
C ILE A 12 -1.14 -22.50 17.93
N THR A 13 -2.11 -23.35 18.26
CA THR A 13 -3.11 -23.85 17.30
C THR A 13 -4.00 -22.71 16.79
N TYR A 14 -4.39 -21.77 17.65
CA TYR A 14 -5.11 -20.57 17.25
C TYR A 14 -4.25 -19.64 16.36
N PHE A 15 -2.96 -19.52 16.63
CA PHE A 15 -2.04 -18.73 15.80
C PHE A 15 -1.80 -19.36 14.42
N LEU A 16 -1.62 -20.68 14.37
CA LEU A 16 -1.43 -21.45 13.14
C LEU A 16 -2.68 -21.43 12.26
N THR A 17 -3.85 -21.72 12.82
CA THR A 17 -5.13 -21.67 12.07
C THR A 17 -5.44 -20.25 11.55
N LYS A 18 -5.13 -19.22 12.33
CA LYS A 18 -5.27 -17.81 11.93
C LYS A 18 -4.27 -17.39 10.86
N SER A 19 -3.04 -17.91 10.91
CA SER A 19 -1.99 -17.64 9.90
C SER A 19 -2.33 -18.31 8.57
N VAL A 20 -2.77 -19.57 8.59
CA VAL A 20 -3.22 -20.31 7.40
C VAL A 20 -4.44 -19.63 6.76
N LYS A 21 -5.43 -19.21 7.56
CA LYS A 21 -6.60 -18.48 7.07
C LYS A 21 -6.24 -17.13 6.44
N LYS A 22 -5.26 -16.41 7.00
CA LYS A 22 -4.75 -15.13 6.47
C LYS A 22 -4.04 -15.30 5.12
N ILE A 23 -3.27 -16.38 4.94
CA ILE A 23 -2.60 -16.70 3.67
C ILE A 23 -3.63 -17.01 2.58
N ASN A 24 -4.68 -17.77 2.91
CA ASN A 24 -5.74 -18.11 1.96
C ASN A 24 -6.57 -16.89 1.55
N MET A 25 -6.85 -15.95 2.46
CA MET A 25 -7.65 -14.76 2.16
C MET A 25 -6.93 -13.75 1.25
N GLN A 26 -5.60 -13.61 1.37
CA GLN A 26 -4.80 -12.78 0.46
C GLN A 26 -4.63 -13.40 -0.93
N LYS A 27 -4.57 -14.73 -1.02
CA LYS A 27 -4.59 -15.44 -2.30
C LYS A 27 -5.95 -15.29 -2.97
N PHE A 28 -7.03 -15.41 -2.20
CA PHE A 28 -8.40 -15.26 -2.69
C PHE A 28 -8.66 -13.85 -3.24
N SER A 29 -8.25 -12.78 -2.56
CA SER A 29 -8.45 -11.42 -3.07
C SER A 29 -7.69 -11.17 -4.38
N ARG A 30 -6.48 -11.72 -4.54
CA ARG A 30 -5.73 -11.65 -5.81
C ARG A 30 -6.40 -12.47 -6.91
N ILE A 31 -6.87 -13.68 -6.60
CA ILE A 31 -7.61 -14.51 -7.57
C ILE A 31 -8.87 -13.76 -8.02
N PHE A 32 -9.61 -13.16 -7.09
CA PHE A 32 -10.80 -12.38 -7.39
C PHE A 32 -10.49 -11.17 -8.27
N GLN A 33 -9.42 -10.41 -7.99
CA GLN A 33 -8.98 -9.29 -8.82
C GLN A 33 -8.58 -9.73 -10.24
N VAL A 34 -7.89 -10.87 -10.37
CA VAL A 34 -7.51 -11.43 -11.68
C VAL A 34 -8.76 -11.89 -12.46
N LEU A 35 -9.69 -12.57 -11.78
CA LEU A 35 -10.93 -13.04 -12.38
C LEU A 35 -11.83 -11.87 -12.80
N PHE A 36 -11.95 -10.85 -11.95
CA PHE A 36 -12.71 -9.64 -12.26
C PHE A 36 -12.13 -8.87 -13.44
N ARG A 37 -10.80 -8.72 -13.50
CA ARG A 37 -10.12 -8.13 -14.66
C ARG A 37 -10.38 -8.93 -15.93
N TRP A 38 -10.29 -10.26 -15.85
CA TRP A 38 -10.55 -11.16 -16.97
C TRP A 38 -12.00 -11.02 -17.47
N LEU A 39 -12.97 -11.01 -16.56
CA LEU A 39 -14.40 -10.84 -16.86
C LEU A 39 -14.71 -9.50 -17.55
N LEU A 40 -14.05 -8.41 -17.12
CA LEU A 40 -14.20 -7.10 -17.76
C LEU A 40 -13.69 -7.10 -19.20
N THR A 41 -12.46 -7.58 -19.42
CA THR A 41 -11.90 -7.71 -20.78
C THR A 41 -12.73 -8.64 -21.66
N PHE A 42 -13.24 -9.73 -21.09
CA PHE A 42 -14.11 -10.67 -21.77
C PHE A 42 -15.43 -10.04 -22.18
N THR A 43 -16.10 -9.33 -21.28
CA THR A 43 -17.38 -8.67 -21.58
C THR A 43 -17.23 -7.64 -22.70
N VAL A 44 -16.17 -6.83 -22.66
CA VAL A 44 -15.88 -5.87 -23.73
C VAL A 44 -15.63 -6.60 -25.05
N ALA A 45 -14.71 -7.56 -25.07
CA ALA A 45 -14.41 -8.33 -26.28
C ALA A 45 -15.64 -9.09 -26.83
N PHE A 46 -16.51 -9.57 -25.94
CA PHE A 46 -17.75 -10.29 -26.29
C PHE A 46 -18.78 -9.37 -26.93
N VAL A 47 -18.98 -8.15 -26.41
CA VAL A 47 -19.90 -7.17 -27.02
C VAL A 47 -19.46 -6.85 -28.45
N TRP A 48 -18.17 -6.62 -28.66
CA TRP A 48 -17.62 -6.37 -29.99
C TRP A 48 -17.71 -7.60 -30.90
N ALA A 49 -17.35 -8.80 -30.41
CA ALA A 49 -17.46 -10.03 -31.19
C ALA A 49 -18.91 -10.35 -31.58
N ARG A 50 -19.86 -10.08 -30.67
CA ARG A 50 -21.29 -10.31 -30.90
C ARG A 50 -21.89 -9.36 -31.93
N TYR A 51 -21.32 -8.17 -32.10
CA TYR A 51 -21.73 -7.21 -33.13
C TYR A 51 -21.45 -7.76 -34.54
N PHE A 52 -20.28 -8.36 -34.75
CA PHE A 52 -19.88 -8.89 -36.06
C PHE A 52 -20.33 -10.32 -36.32
N ILE A 53 -20.55 -11.11 -35.27
CA ILE A 53 -20.79 -12.55 -35.39
C ILE A 53 -22.17 -12.89 -34.84
N ARG A 54 -22.99 -13.47 -35.72
CA ARG A 54 -24.39 -13.82 -35.39
C ARG A 54 -24.48 -15.07 -34.52
N SER A 55 -23.51 -15.98 -34.61
CA SER A 55 -23.47 -17.21 -33.81
C SER A 55 -22.85 -16.95 -32.42
N LEU A 56 -23.56 -17.35 -31.37
CA LEU A 56 -23.13 -17.13 -29.98
C LEU A 56 -21.83 -17.88 -29.64
N TRP A 57 -21.66 -19.07 -30.22
CA TRP A 57 -20.52 -19.93 -29.94
C TRP A 57 -19.19 -19.34 -30.45
N GLN A 58 -19.19 -18.83 -31.69
CA GLN A 58 -18.01 -18.21 -32.29
C GLN A 58 -17.67 -16.88 -31.60
N ALA A 59 -18.67 -16.08 -31.25
CA ALA A 59 -18.46 -14.84 -30.49
C ALA A 59 -17.79 -15.10 -29.14
N THR A 60 -18.18 -16.18 -28.45
CA THR A 60 -17.63 -16.56 -27.14
C THR A 60 -16.19 -17.04 -27.24
N LEU A 61 -15.88 -17.88 -28.24
CA LEU A 61 -14.51 -18.36 -28.48
C LEU A 61 -13.55 -17.20 -28.80
N ILE A 62 -13.96 -16.29 -29.67
CA ILE A 62 -13.14 -15.14 -30.08
C ILE A 62 -12.93 -14.16 -28.91
N ALA A 63 -13.98 -13.86 -28.15
CA ALA A 63 -13.86 -13.00 -26.97
C ALA A 63 -12.93 -13.58 -25.91
N THR A 64 -12.98 -14.90 -25.72
CA THR A 64 -12.07 -15.62 -24.81
C THR A 64 -10.62 -15.51 -25.29
N ALA A 65 -10.36 -15.78 -26.57
CA ALA A 65 -9.02 -15.71 -27.15
C ALA A 65 -8.41 -14.30 -27.02
N VAL A 66 -9.16 -13.26 -27.38
CA VAL A 66 -8.74 -11.86 -27.28
C VAL A 66 -8.44 -11.48 -25.82
N SER A 67 -9.26 -11.92 -24.88
CA SER A 67 -9.09 -11.61 -23.46
C SER A 67 -7.83 -12.24 -22.87
N VAL A 68 -7.48 -13.46 -23.29
CA VAL A 68 -6.24 -14.12 -22.87
C VAL A 68 -5.03 -13.36 -23.39
N VAL A 69 -5.01 -13.03 -24.69
CA VAL A 69 -3.90 -12.30 -25.31
C VAL A 69 -3.70 -10.93 -24.65
N PHE A 70 -4.78 -10.17 -24.45
CA PHE A 70 -4.72 -8.87 -23.80
C PHE A 70 -4.17 -8.95 -22.36
N ASN A 71 -4.64 -9.91 -21.56
CA ASN A 71 -4.14 -10.11 -20.19
C ASN A 71 -2.65 -10.52 -20.17
N LEU A 72 -2.20 -11.28 -21.18
CA LEU A 72 -0.81 -11.72 -21.30
C LEU A 72 0.11 -10.54 -21.66
N ILE A 73 -0.28 -9.72 -22.64
CA ILE A 73 0.42 -8.48 -23.01
C ILE A 73 0.46 -7.52 -21.82
N PHE A 74 -0.67 -7.32 -21.14
CA PHE A 74 -0.74 -6.46 -19.96
C PHE A 74 0.23 -6.94 -18.87
N ARG A 75 0.31 -8.25 -18.65
CA ARG A 75 1.25 -8.82 -17.68
C ARG A 75 2.70 -8.57 -18.07
N LEU A 76 3.06 -8.70 -19.34
CA LEU A 76 4.44 -8.50 -19.80
C LEU A 76 4.86 -7.02 -19.75
N VAL A 77 3.97 -6.10 -20.15
CA VAL A 77 4.26 -4.67 -20.20
C VAL A 77 4.27 -4.05 -18.80
N PHE A 78 3.27 -4.37 -17.96
CA PHE A 78 3.08 -3.71 -16.67
C PHE A 78 3.77 -4.43 -15.49
N ASN A 79 4.23 -5.68 -15.64
CA ASN A 79 5.11 -6.30 -14.64
C ASN A 79 6.59 -5.97 -14.86
N LYS A 80 6.93 -4.95 -15.66
CA LYS A 80 8.30 -4.45 -15.72
C LYS A 80 8.67 -3.89 -14.34
N LYS A 81 9.31 -4.78 -13.57
CA LYS A 81 9.90 -4.66 -12.24
C LYS A 81 10.04 -3.18 -11.82
N SER A 82 9.08 -2.70 -11.03
CA SER A 82 9.41 -1.74 -9.97
C SER A 82 10.61 -2.34 -9.22
N SER A 83 11.59 -1.53 -8.85
CA SER A 83 12.79 -1.92 -8.09
C SER A 83 12.39 -2.37 -6.68
N VAL A 84 11.58 -3.42 -6.62
CA VAL A 84 11.15 -4.05 -5.40
C VAL A 84 12.40 -4.68 -4.84
N SER A 85 13.01 -3.96 -3.90
CA SER A 85 14.13 -4.36 -3.06
C SER A 85 14.10 -5.86 -2.78
N SER A 86 15.29 -6.48 -2.89
CA SER A 86 15.50 -7.93 -2.83
C SER A 86 15.11 -8.55 -1.47
N LEU A 87 14.74 -7.69 -0.52
CA LEU A 87 14.41 -8.04 0.85
C LEU A 87 13.29 -9.07 0.95
N LYS A 88 13.57 -10.10 1.75
CA LYS A 88 12.60 -11.12 2.18
C LYS A 88 11.48 -10.46 2.97
N LYS A 89 10.32 -11.12 3.04
CA LYS A 89 9.12 -10.58 3.73
C LYS A 89 9.42 -10.12 5.18
N GLN A 90 10.21 -10.89 5.92
CA GLN A 90 10.60 -10.54 7.29
C GLN A 90 11.52 -9.32 7.34
N GLU A 91 12.47 -9.20 6.41
CA GLU A 91 13.36 -8.03 6.32
C GLU A 91 12.57 -6.76 5.96
N ARG A 92 11.52 -6.87 5.14
CA ARG A 92 10.62 -5.73 4.87
C ARG A 92 9.85 -5.29 6.10
N GLU A 93 9.34 -6.24 6.89
CA GLU A 93 8.69 -5.92 8.16
C GLU A 93 9.68 -5.29 9.15
N ASN A 94 10.93 -5.75 9.18
CA ASN A 94 11.98 -5.14 9.99
C ASN A 94 12.33 -3.73 9.51
N ALA A 95 12.39 -3.49 8.20
CA ALA A 95 12.64 -2.16 7.63
C ALA A 95 11.54 -1.16 7.99
N GLU A 96 10.27 -1.56 7.86
CA GLU A 96 9.10 -0.75 8.26
C GLU A 96 9.14 -0.42 9.75
N ASN A 97 9.39 -1.42 10.60
CA ASN A 97 9.46 -1.22 12.05
C ASN A 97 10.68 -0.37 12.46
N ALA A 98 11.82 -0.55 11.80
CA ALA A 98 13.03 0.23 12.02
C ALA A 98 12.81 1.72 11.69
N PHE A 99 12.20 2.01 10.54
CA PHE A 99 11.89 3.38 10.14
C PHE A 99 10.90 4.03 11.11
N LEU A 100 9.84 3.31 11.51
CA LEU A 100 8.86 3.80 12.48
C LEU A 100 9.46 4.04 13.88
N SER A 101 10.33 3.14 14.34
CA SER A 101 11.05 3.35 15.60
C SER A 101 11.94 4.57 15.54
N LEU A 102 12.62 4.80 14.41
CA LEU A 102 13.46 5.98 14.23
C LEU A 102 12.64 7.28 14.11
N SER A 103 11.48 7.27 13.46
CA SER A 103 10.64 8.48 13.35
C SER A 103 10.08 8.96 14.69
N MET A 104 9.93 8.04 15.64
CA MET A 104 9.37 8.31 16.97
C MET A 104 10.45 8.50 18.05
N ASP A 105 11.72 8.18 17.78
CA ASP A 105 12.81 8.29 18.75
C ASP A 105 13.50 9.65 18.67
N VAL A 106 13.63 10.31 19.83
CA VAL A 106 14.35 11.57 20.01
C VAL A 106 15.85 11.41 19.70
N LYS A 107 16.40 10.19 19.82
CA LYS A 107 17.82 9.88 19.58
C LYS A 107 18.12 9.33 18.18
N ALA A 108 17.19 9.43 17.23
CA ALA A 108 17.41 8.91 15.87
C ALA A 108 18.66 9.49 15.19
N MET A 109 18.96 10.77 15.43
CA MET A 109 20.18 11.42 14.90
C MET A 109 21.47 10.82 15.46
N ASP A 110 21.47 10.29 16.70
CA ASP A 110 22.64 9.63 17.28
C ASP A 110 22.92 8.28 16.61
N PHE A 111 21.85 7.57 16.23
CA PHE A 111 21.95 6.35 15.44
C PHE A 111 22.59 6.63 14.07
N PHE A 112 22.09 7.62 13.34
CA PHE A 112 22.67 7.97 12.04
C PHE A 112 24.10 8.53 12.17
N ALA A 113 24.45 9.22 13.25
CA ALA A 113 25.81 9.68 13.50
C ALA A 113 26.76 8.49 13.77
N THR A 114 26.29 7.47 14.49
CA THR A 114 27.02 6.22 14.74
C THR A 114 27.18 5.40 13.45
N LEU A 115 26.17 5.41 12.58
CA LEU A 115 26.25 4.76 11.27
C LEU A 115 27.25 5.51 10.37
N ALA A 116 27.16 6.84 10.34
CA ALA A 116 28.07 7.68 9.58
C ALA A 116 29.54 7.55 10.04
N SER A 117 29.79 7.44 11.35
CA SER A 117 31.15 7.33 11.90
C SER A 117 31.87 6.03 11.49
N LYS A 118 31.13 4.97 11.16
CA LYS A 118 31.69 3.75 10.56
C LYS A 118 32.17 3.95 9.12
N THR A 119 31.70 4.99 8.45
CA THR A 119 31.98 5.25 7.02
C THR A 119 32.99 6.38 6.79
N GLY A 120 33.21 7.25 7.78
CA GLY A 120 34.11 8.40 7.71
C GLY A 120 34.05 9.26 8.97
N LYS A 121 34.73 10.42 8.97
CA LYS A 121 34.63 11.38 10.08
C LYS A 121 33.27 12.08 10.01
N ALA A 122 32.41 11.80 10.99
CA ALA A 122 31.04 12.29 11.01
C ALA A 122 30.84 13.40 12.04
N GLU A 123 30.29 14.54 11.61
CA GLU A 123 29.86 15.62 12.49
C GLU A 123 28.32 15.69 12.54
N LYS A 124 27.77 15.58 13.76
CA LYS A 124 26.34 15.79 14.01
C LYS A 124 26.01 17.28 14.00
N LYS A 125 25.07 17.70 13.15
CA LYS A 125 24.42 19.01 13.20
C LYS A 125 22.92 18.84 13.46
N LYS A 126 22.19 19.93 13.75
CA LYS A 126 20.78 19.90 14.18
C LYS A 126 19.88 19.02 13.29
N ASN A 127 19.98 19.18 11.97
CA ASN A 127 19.08 18.51 11.00
C ASN A 127 19.81 17.66 9.96
N CYS A 128 21.12 17.50 10.07
CA CYS A 128 21.92 16.73 9.11
C CYS A 128 23.21 16.20 9.73
N ILE A 129 23.78 15.19 9.08
CA ILE A 129 25.08 14.63 9.44
C ILE A 129 26.01 14.86 8.27
N VAL A 130 27.13 15.53 8.54
CA VAL A 130 28.16 15.77 7.52
C VAL A 130 29.21 14.69 7.68
N ILE A 131 29.46 13.95 6.60
CA ILE A 131 30.43 12.85 6.54
C ILE A 131 31.58 13.31 5.64
N GLU A 132 32.79 13.30 6.18
CA GLU A 132 34.01 13.52 5.41
C GLU A 132 34.68 12.16 5.18
N HIS A 133 34.73 11.73 3.92
CA HIS A 133 35.38 10.48 3.51
C HIS A 133 36.86 10.71 3.23
N GLU A 134 37.19 11.79 2.52
CA GLU A 134 38.55 12.24 2.18
C GLU A 134 38.63 13.78 2.28
N PRO A 135 39.81 14.38 2.47
CA PRO A 135 39.95 15.84 2.57
C PRO A 135 39.42 16.53 1.30
N GLY A 136 38.23 17.12 1.40
CA GLY A 136 37.54 17.81 0.29
C GLY A 136 36.32 17.10 -0.30
N GLU A 137 36.05 15.84 0.08
CA GLU A 137 34.82 15.12 -0.30
C GLU A 137 33.85 14.98 0.88
N LYS A 138 32.96 15.98 0.99
CA LYS A 138 31.91 16.01 2.00
C LYS A 138 30.60 15.48 1.43
N THR A 139 29.99 14.56 2.17
CA THR A 139 28.64 14.03 1.91
C THR A 139 27.72 14.47 3.04
N VAL A 140 26.53 14.96 2.71
CA VAL A 140 25.51 15.31 3.71
C VAL A 140 24.46 14.21 3.72
N LEU A 141 24.31 13.56 4.88
CA LEU A 141 23.26 12.60 5.16
C LEU A 141 22.10 13.31 5.89
N ILE A 142 20.91 13.22 5.31
CA ILE A 142 19.69 13.86 5.81
C ILE A 142 18.65 12.77 6.09
N PRO A 143 18.44 12.43 7.37
CA PRO A 143 17.35 11.54 7.75
C PRO A 143 16.04 12.33 7.79
N PHE A 144 15.24 12.21 6.73
CA PHE A 144 13.87 12.73 6.68
C PHE A 144 12.91 11.68 7.25
N LEU A 145 12.78 11.69 8.58
CA LEU A 145 12.00 10.71 9.33
C LEU A 145 10.51 11.08 9.44
N SER A 146 9.96 11.74 8.40
CA SER A 146 8.53 12.04 8.34
C SER A 146 7.77 10.94 7.61
N HIS A 147 6.52 10.74 7.99
CA HIS A 147 5.56 9.89 7.26
C HIS A 147 4.94 10.60 6.05
N LYS A 148 5.29 11.87 5.83
CA LYS A 148 4.93 12.61 4.62
C LYS A 148 5.83 12.20 3.46
N ASN A 149 5.31 12.25 2.23
CA ASN A 149 6.14 12.13 1.05
C ASN A 149 7.13 13.30 1.00
N LEU A 150 8.35 13.01 0.56
CA LEU A 150 9.35 14.04 0.30
C LEU A 150 8.82 15.02 -0.76
N SER A 151 8.97 16.32 -0.49
CA SER A 151 8.51 17.39 -1.39
C SER A 151 9.68 18.10 -2.11
N CYS A 152 9.38 18.76 -3.23
CA CYS A 152 10.37 19.54 -3.98
C CYS A 152 10.95 20.71 -3.16
N ASP A 153 10.12 21.33 -2.32
CA ASP A 153 10.55 22.43 -1.44
C ASP A 153 11.57 21.96 -0.39
N GLU A 154 11.38 20.77 0.16
CA GLU A 154 12.34 20.15 1.09
C GLU A 154 13.67 19.84 0.38
N ILE A 155 13.63 19.35 -0.86
CA ILE A 155 14.84 19.13 -1.66
C ILE A 155 15.60 20.44 -1.87
N ALA A 156 14.90 21.53 -2.20
CA ALA A 156 15.53 22.85 -2.34
C ALA A 156 16.18 23.31 -1.03
N ALA A 157 15.52 23.12 0.12
CA ALA A 157 16.09 23.42 1.43
C ALA A 157 17.35 22.57 1.71
N TYR A 158 17.38 21.31 1.28
CA TYR A 158 18.53 20.42 1.43
C TYR A 158 19.70 20.78 0.52
N VAL A 159 19.46 21.28 -0.69
CA VAL A 159 20.52 21.87 -1.55
C VAL A 159 21.20 23.02 -0.84
N VAL A 160 20.42 23.95 -0.26
CA VAL A 160 20.95 25.10 0.48
C VAL A 160 21.82 24.64 1.66
N LEU A 161 21.37 23.63 2.40
CA LEU A 161 22.17 23.02 3.47
C LEU A 161 23.46 22.39 2.95
N ALA A 162 23.41 21.64 1.84
CA ALA A 162 24.59 21.02 1.26
C ALA A 162 25.63 22.05 0.80
N ARG A 163 25.20 23.14 0.17
CA ARG A 163 26.07 24.26 -0.22
C ARG A 163 26.70 24.94 0.97
N LYS A 164 25.94 25.15 2.06
CA LYS A 164 26.46 25.71 3.32
C LYS A 164 27.63 24.90 3.87
N TYR A 165 27.58 23.58 3.74
CA TYR A 165 28.63 22.66 4.21
C TYR A 165 29.64 22.25 3.13
N LYS A 166 29.57 22.85 1.92
CA LYS A 166 30.41 22.55 0.75
C LYS A 166 30.43 21.05 0.40
N ALA A 167 29.28 20.39 0.48
CA ALA A 167 29.13 18.98 0.18
C ALA A 167 28.78 18.75 -1.30
N LYS A 168 29.45 17.78 -1.93
CA LYS A 168 29.22 17.42 -3.35
C LYS A 168 28.13 16.36 -3.52
N LYS A 169 27.83 15.62 -2.44
CA LYS A 169 26.89 14.49 -2.44
C LYS A 169 25.88 14.63 -1.32
N ILE A 170 24.62 14.36 -1.64
CA ILE A 170 23.49 14.47 -0.71
C ILE A 170 22.80 13.11 -0.66
N VAL A 171 22.72 12.51 0.52
CA VAL A 171 22.01 11.25 0.76
C VAL A 171 20.79 11.55 1.62
N ILE A 172 19.60 11.27 1.10
CA ILE A 172 18.33 11.50 1.80
C ILE A 172 17.73 10.15 2.15
N VAL A 173 17.39 9.94 3.41
CA VAL A 173 16.65 8.75 3.88
C VAL A 173 15.21 9.17 4.16
N CYS A 174 14.25 8.60 3.43
CA CYS A 174 12.83 8.94 3.55
C CYS A 174 11.95 7.68 3.51
N GLU A 175 10.67 7.80 3.91
CA GLU A 175 9.74 6.66 3.81
C GLU A 175 9.44 6.35 2.34
N THR A 176 8.98 7.38 1.62
CA THR A 176 8.65 7.33 0.19
C THR A 176 9.02 8.65 -0.49
N ALA A 177 9.35 8.57 -1.78
CA ALA A 177 9.66 9.71 -2.62
C ALA A 177 8.98 9.55 -3.99
N ASP A 178 8.38 10.65 -4.47
CA ASP A 178 7.69 10.68 -5.75
C ASP A 178 8.66 10.85 -6.93
N LYS A 179 8.26 10.41 -8.12
CA LYS A 179 9.09 10.51 -9.34
C LYS A 179 9.46 11.95 -9.70
N GLU A 180 8.61 12.89 -9.34
CA GLU A 180 8.82 14.32 -9.52
C GLU A 180 10.03 14.80 -8.72
N CYS A 181 10.19 14.34 -7.48
CA CYS A 181 11.35 14.65 -6.64
C CYS A 181 12.67 14.16 -7.24
N PHE A 182 12.68 12.94 -7.81
CA PHE A 182 13.87 12.43 -8.51
C PHE A 182 14.22 13.25 -9.76
N SER A 183 13.22 13.77 -10.46
CA SER A 183 13.41 14.60 -11.65
C SER A 183 13.91 16.00 -11.25
N PHE A 184 13.34 16.57 -10.20
CA PHE A 184 13.73 17.86 -9.64
C PHE A 184 15.17 17.83 -9.10
N ALA A 185 15.55 16.77 -8.38
CA ALA A 185 16.90 16.59 -7.86
C ALA A 185 17.99 16.55 -8.94
N LYS A 186 17.66 16.13 -10.18
CA LYS A 186 18.61 16.09 -11.30
C LYS A 186 18.94 17.46 -11.88
N ASN A 187 18.14 18.48 -11.57
CA ASN A 187 18.35 19.84 -12.07
C ASN A 187 19.47 20.58 -11.31
N PHE A 188 20.03 19.96 -10.27
CA PHE A 188 21.08 20.52 -9.43
C PHE A 188 22.41 19.84 -9.72
N ASP A 189 23.52 20.58 -9.55
CA ASP A 189 24.87 20.08 -9.81
C ASP A 189 25.34 19.05 -8.78
N GLU A 190 24.73 19.03 -7.60
CA GLU A 190 25.04 18.09 -6.51
C GLU A 190 24.54 16.67 -6.82
N LYS A 191 25.30 15.64 -6.42
CA LYS A 191 24.90 14.24 -6.61
C LYS A 191 23.87 13.82 -5.55
N PHE A 192 22.63 13.59 -5.96
CA PHE A 192 21.54 13.11 -5.09
C PHE A 192 21.44 11.59 -5.05
N VAL A 193 21.31 11.05 -3.83
CA VAL A 193 20.94 9.65 -3.58
C VAL A 193 19.76 9.64 -2.61
N ILE A 194 18.56 9.46 -3.15
CA ILE A 194 17.32 9.36 -2.35
C ILE A 194 17.07 7.88 -2.08
N LEU A 195 17.00 7.51 -0.80
CA LEU A 195 16.82 6.14 -0.33
C LEU A 195 15.49 6.03 0.41
N ASN A 196 14.60 5.21 -0.14
CA ASN A 196 13.37 4.82 0.56
C ASN A 196 13.71 3.91 1.75
N GLN A 197 12.78 3.74 2.70
CA GLN A 197 12.97 2.92 3.91
C GLN A 197 13.53 1.51 3.64
N TYR A 198 13.11 0.86 2.56
CA TYR A 198 13.62 -0.45 2.16
C TYR A 198 15.05 -0.38 1.60
N GLU A 199 15.35 0.64 0.81
CA GLU A 199 16.68 0.83 0.24
C GLU A 199 17.69 1.28 1.30
N ALA A 200 17.26 2.10 2.26
CA ALA A 200 18.06 2.47 3.42
C ALA A 200 18.39 1.23 4.26
N TYR A 201 17.43 0.33 4.47
CA TYR A 201 17.68 -0.94 5.16
C TYR A 201 18.70 -1.81 4.43
N GLU A 202 18.57 -1.95 3.11
CA GLU A 202 19.45 -2.80 2.30
C GLU A 202 20.86 -2.19 2.11
N LYS A 203 20.96 -0.89 1.80
CA LYS A 203 22.22 -0.22 1.42
C LYS A 203 22.95 0.43 2.59
N LEU A 204 22.26 0.81 3.67
CA LEU A 204 22.89 1.46 4.84
C LEU A 204 22.98 0.49 6.03
N TYR A 205 21.84 -0.04 6.50
CA TYR A 205 21.81 -0.80 7.75
C TYR A 205 22.49 -2.16 7.61
N LYS A 206 22.11 -2.91 6.56
CA LYS A 206 22.66 -4.24 6.29
C LYS A 206 24.12 -4.20 5.83
N ALA A 207 24.51 -3.17 5.08
CA ALA A 207 25.89 -3.02 4.61
C ALA A 207 26.90 -2.77 5.74
N GLN A 208 26.47 -2.11 6.82
CA GLN A 208 27.34 -1.74 7.95
C GLN A 208 27.07 -2.55 9.24
N ASP A 209 26.25 -3.60 9.12
CA ASP A 209 25.75 -4.44 10.21
C ASP A 209 25.30 -3.61 11.44
N CYS A 210 24.56 -2.54 11.16
CA CYS A 210 24.09 -1.59 12.17
C CYS A 210 22.60 -1.37 12.01
N PHE A 211 21.83 -1.94 12.93
CA PHE A 211 20.38 -1.88 12.92
C PHE A 211 19.87 -0.98 14.04
N PRO A 212 18.84 -0.16 13.78
CA PRO A 212 18.22 0.62 14.84
C PRO A 212 17.45 -0.30 15.80
N PRO A 213 17.38 0.05 17.10
CA PRO A 213 16.61 -0.72 18.06
C PRO A 213 15.12 -0.64 17.74
N ILE A 214 14.48 -1.78 17.50
CA ILE A 214 13.05 -1.85 17.21
C ILE A 214 12.26 -1.78 18.52
N THR A 215 11.89 -0.57 18.91
CA THR A 215 11.01 -0.26 20.05
C THR A 215 9.53 -0.42 19.71
N ILE A 216 9.14 -0.12 18.47
CA ILE A 216 7.75 -0.09 18.03
C ILE A 216 7.58 -1.11 16.90
N LYS A 217 6.57 -1.96 17.03
CA LYS A 217 6.17 -2.89 15.97
C LYS A 217 4.87 -2.41 15.33
N TYR A 218 4.93 -2.11 14.05
CA TYR A 218 3.77 -1.75 13.26
C TYR A 218 2.78 -2.92 13.21
N LYS A 219 1.62 -2.72 13.83
CA LYS A 219 0.50 -3.66 13.72
C LYS A 219 -0.22 -3.34 12.42
N LYS A 220 0.20 -3.99 11.31
CA LYS A 220 -0.46 -3.85 10.00
C LYS A 220 -1.97 -3.84 10.17
N GLU A 221 -2.60 -2.77 9.70
CA GLU A 221 -4.04 -2.68 9.64
C GLU A 221 -4.56 -3.96 8.99
N LYS A 222 -5.46 -4.64 9.70
CA LYS A 222 -6.07 -5.83 9.14
C LYS A 222 -6.89 -5.36 7.96
N ALA A 223 -6.64 -5.93 6.78
CA ALA A 223 -7.58 -5.82 5.68
C ALA A 223 -8.97 -6.11 6.22
N LEU A 224 -9.90 -5.16 6.04
CA LEU A 224 -11.25 -5.24 6.59
C LEU A 224 -11.80 -6.63 6.28
N ALA A 225 -12.11 -7.39 7.32
CA ALA A 225 -12.69 -8.71 7.11
C ALA A 225 -14.00 -8.53 6.32
N PHE A 226 -14.40 -9.52 5.51
CA PHE A 226 -15.71 -9.45 4.81
C PHE A 226 -16.86 -9.14 5.79
N LYS A 227 -16.74 -9.61 7.03
CA LYS A 227 -17.65 -9.27 8.13
C LYS A 227 -17.65 -7.77 8.47
N GLU A 228 -16.48 -7.13 8.52
CA GLU A 228 -16.33 -5.70 8.79
C GLU A 228 -16.82 -4.86 7.60
N LEU A 229 -16.54 -5.28 6.37
CA LEU A 229 -17.11 -4.66 5.16
C LEU A 229 -18.63 -4.79 5.11
N ALA A 230 -19.18 -5.95 5.43
CA ALA A 230 -20.63 -6.17 5.50
C ALA A 230 -21.26 -5.35 6.62
N MET A 231 -20.61 -5.25 7.80
CA MET A 231 -21.07 -4.39 8.89
C MET A 231 -21.03 -2.90 8.51
N PHE A 232 -20.00 -2.45 7.78
CA PHE A 232 -19.90 -1.07 7.31
C PHE A 232 -20.95 -0.77 6.21
N SER A 233 -21.12 -1.71 5.28
CA SER A 233 -22.03 -1.55 4.14
C SER A 233 -23.51 -1.68 4.53
N LEU A 234 -23.84 -2.53 5.51
CA LEU A 234 -25.20 -2.75 6.02
C LEU A 234 -25.48 -1.96 7.31
N ASN A 235 -24.86 -0.79 7.46
CA ASN A 235 -25.11 0.11 8.58
C ASN A 235 -26.44 0.86 8.40
N LYS A 236 -27.23 1.02 9.47
CA LYS A 236 -28.53 1.71 9.46
C LYS A 236 -28.51 3.09 8.81
N SER A 237 -27.38 3.81 8.87
CA SER A 237 -27.21 5.11 8.20
C SER A 237 -27.25 5.03 6.66
N ARG A 238 -26.85 3.88 6.08
CA ARG A 238 -26.82 3.63 4.63
C ARG A 238 -28.15 3.09 4.09
N ALA A 239 -29.06 2.63 4.94
CA ALA A 239 -30.39 2.13 4.54
C ALA A 239 -31.16 3.13 3.67
N LYS A 240 -31.12 4.42 4.01
CA LYS A 240 -31.77 5.50 3.21
C LYS A 240 -31.17 5.61 1.81
N GLY A 241 -29.85 5.46 1.67
CA GLY A 241 -29.16 5.50 0.39
C GLY A 241 -29.55 4.34 -0.52
N TYR A 242 -29.62 3.12 0.01
CA TYR A 242 -30.08 1.95 -0.75
C TYR A 242 -31.54 2.08 -1.19
N PHE A 243 -32.42 2.58 -0.31
CA PHE A 243 -33.82 2.79 -0.63
C PHE A 243 -34.03 3.85 -1.73
N ILE A 244 -33.36 5.00 -1.62
CA ILE A 244 -33.44 6.06 -2.64
C ILE A 244 -32.86 5.56 -3.97
N SER A 245 -31.75 4.82 -3.93
CA SER A 245 -31.15 4.24 -5.14
C SER A 245 -32.10 3.25 -5.82
N ALA A 246 -32.75 2.38 -5.04
CA ALA A 246 -33.76 1.46 -5.56
C ALA A 246 -34.95 2.20 -6.17
N LEU A 247 -35.43 3.27 -5.53
CA LEU A 247 -36.53 4.09 -6.05
C LEU A 247 -36.16 4.75 -7.38
N VAL A 248 -34.96 5.33 -7.49
CA VAL A 248 -34.47 5.92 -8.74
C VAL A 248 -34.36 4.87 -9.85
N LEU A 249 -33.91 3.65 -9.53
CA LEU A 249 -33.82 2.55 -10.51
C LEU A 249 -35.20 2.06 -10.97
N VAL A 250 -36.20 2.03 -10.08
CA VAL A 250 -37.59 1.69 -10.43
C VAL A 250 -38.21 2.77 -11.30
N VAL A 251 -37.98 4.05 -11.00
CA VAL A 251 -38.45 5.15 -11.87
C VAL A 251 -37.75 5.10 -13.22
N SER A 252 -36.44 4.82 -13.23
CA SER A 252 -35.65 4.71 -14.46
C SER A 252 -36.07 3.51 -15.33
N SER A 253 -36.57 2.43 -14.72
CA SER A 253 -37.01 1.25 -15.48
C SER A 253 -38.24 1.52 -16.35
N VAL A 254 -39.04 2.54 -16.03
CA VAL A 254 -40.20 2.94 -16.84
C VAL A 254 -39.78 3.55 -18.19
N PHE A 255 -38.60 4.18 -18.25
CA PHE A 255 -38.12 4.89 -19.44
C PHE A 255 -37.21 4.05 -20.36
N VAL A 256 -36.69 2.92 -19.88
CA VAL A 256 -35.68 2.13 -20.61
C VAL A 256 -36.21 0.76 -21.02
N ARG A 257 -36.06 0.42 -22.31
CA ARG A 257 -36.60 -0.80 -22.95
C ARG A 257 -36.06 -2.12 -22.36
N THR A 258 -34.95 -2.11 -21.62
CA THR A 258 -34.35 -3.26 -20.91
C THR A 258 -34.71 -3.27 -19.41
N THR A 259 -36.00 -3.40 -19.13
CA THR A 259 -36.60 -3.23 -17.79
C THR A 259 -36.17 -4.25 -16.73
N ILE A 260 -35.85 -5.48 -17.14
CA ILE A 260 -35.61 -6.61 -16.21
C ILE A 260 -34.36 -6.38 -15.34
N TYR A 261 -33.26 -5.87 -15.91
CA TYR A 261 -32.04 -5.62 -15.15
C TYR A 261 -32.24 -4.59 -14.03
N TYR A 262 -32.93 -3.48 -14.34
CA TYR A 262 -33.24 -2.44 -13.37
C TYR A 262 -34.13 -2.96 -12.24
N CYS A 263 -35.13 -3.80 -12.56
CA CYS A 263 -35.98 -4.42 -11.55
C CYS A 263 -35.23 -5.38 -10.63
N VAL A 264 -34.30 -6.19 -11.18
CA VAL A 264 -33.48 -7.13 -10.40
C VAL A 264 -32.49 -6.37 -9.49
N VAL A 265 -31.87 -5.30 -9.97
CA VAL A 265 -30.95 -4.50 -9.15
C VAL A 265 -31.72 -3.70 -8.08
N ALA A 266 -32.90 -3.18 -8.40
CA ALA A 266 -33.75 -2.50 -7.44
C ALA A 266 -34.22 -3.44 -6.31
N SER A 267 -34.59 -4.69 -6.62
CA SER A 267 -35.00 -5.66 -5.60
C SER A 267 -33.84 -6.06 -4.68
N LEU A 268 -32.63 -6.24 -5.22
CA LEU A 268 -31.42 -6.47 -4.41
C LEU A 268 -31.12 -5.29 -3.47
N LEU A 269 -31.26 -4.05 -3.95
CA LEU A 269 -31.06 -2.85 -3.13
C LEU A 269 -32.12 -2.70 -2.04
N LEU A 270 -33.38 -3.07 -2.31
CA LEU A 270 -34.43 -3.09 -1.29
C LEU A 270 -34.16 -4.16 -0.22
N ILE A 271 -33.69 -5.34 -0.60
CA ILE A 271 -33.25 -6.38 0.35
C ILE A 271 -32.09 -5.84 1.21
N MET A 272 -31.10 -5.19 0.61
CA MET A 272 -30.00 -4.57 1.34
C MET A 272 -30.48 -3.44 2.27
N ALA A 273 -31.45 -2.63 1.86
CA ALA A 273 -32.05 -1.59 2.69
C ALA A 273 -32.80 -2.19 3.91
N ALA A 274 -33.57 -3.25 3.69
CA ALA A 274 -34.30 -3.96 4.74
C ALA A 274 -33.33 -4.63 5.74
N ILE A 275 -32.32 -5.35 5.25
CA ILE A 275 -31.27 -5.92 6.10
C ILE A 275 -30.55 -4.82 6.87
N SER A 276 -30.20 -3.72 6.22
CA SER A 276 -29.52 -2.58 6.84
C SER A 276 -30.35 -1.88 7.92
N LEU A 277 -31.68 -1.91 7.82
CA LEU A 277 -32.62 -1.36 8.80
C LEU A 277 -32.78 -2.29 10.02
N CYS A 278 -32.88 -3.60 9.77
CA CYS A 278 -33.09 -4.64 10.78
C CYS A 278 -31.80 -5.08 11.49
N ASN A 279 -30.63 -4.70 10.98
CA ASN A 279 -29.35 -5.16 11.50
C ASN A 279 -29.05 -4.59 12.92
N PRO A 280 -29.00 -5.42 13.98
CA PRO A 280 -28.68 -4.98 15.34
C PRO A 280 -27.18 -4.69 15.55
N PHE A 281 -26.29 -5.09 14.61
CA PHE A 281 -24.84 -4.90 14.74
C PHE A 281 -24.39 -3.43 14.58
N ALA A 282 -25.27 -2.53 14.13
CA ALA A 282 -24.97 -1.10 13.96
C ALA A 282 -24.92 -0.30 15.28
N LYS A 283 -25.46 -0.82 16.40
CA LYS A 283 -25.41 -0.12 17.70
C LYS A 283 -23.98 0.08 18.22
N ASN A 284 -23.03 -0.74 17.78
CA ASN A 284 -21.64 -0.73 18.26
C ASN A 284 -20.66 -0.03 17.31
N ALA A 285 -21.14 0.54 16.20
CA ALA A 285 -20.33 1.32 15.26
C ALA A 285 -20.50 2.84 15.48
N LYS A 286 -20.65 3.27 16.74
CA LYS A 286 -20.26 4.64 17.08
C LYS A 286 -18.76 4.69 16.90
N CYS A 287 -18.35 5.13 15.71
CA CYS A 287 -17.01 5.57 15.42
C CYS A 287 -16.62 6.54 16.54
N ASP A 288 -15.61 6.20 17.33
CA ASP A 288 -14.92 7.16 18.17
C ASP A 288 -14.58 8.34 17.25
N LYS A 289 -15.31 9.44 17.42
CA LYS A 289 -14.96 10.73 16.84
C LYS A 289 -13.67 11.14 17.55
N VAL A 290 -12.54 10.66 17.04
CA VAL A 290 -11.25 11.25 17.33
C VAL A 290 -11.16 12.45 16.40
N LEU A 291 -11.45 13.61 16.99
CA LEU A 291 -11.11 14.94 16.50
C LEU A 291 -9.58 15.05 16.32
#